data_AF-A0A3D3RIU4-F1
#
_entry.id   AF-A0A3D3RIU4-F1
#
_cell.length_a   1.000
_cell.length_b   1.000
_cell.length_c   1.000
_cell.angle_alpha   90.00
_cell.angle_beta   90.00
_cell.angle_gamma   90.00
#
_symmetry.space_group_name_H-M   'P 1'
#
loop_
_entity.id
_entity.type
_entity.pdbx_description
1 polymer ?
#
loop_
_entity_poly.entity_id
_entity_poly.type
_entity_poly.pdbx_seq_one_letter_code
_entity_poly.pdbx_strand_id
1 'polypeptide(L)'
;MTTLLIFREQIRGFYQRFQRGLRPLGKFIMAFLLFWSLNGLFEYSELLGTWSVLLGISVICIWLPLGAIFFLSILYTGIQLVSTLPEIALVYMVLFLLAYLIYLRLEIKTCIPILMVPIAFALQVPYVVPILVGMLIGPAGIIPTGFGIFLYFFSIHVKDTVSLVGTTQNGELEVYRYLLEQVFQDKQMLLMMLVFALVIGIVWVFYRMKHNEAWNQSIVIGGVAGMLLFLSLGFMLDVEMEIGTMLIGFIVAVIIGLVVQFFKCIVDYSRVEYVQFEDDEYYYYVKAIPKVSVAQKEVSIKRINTRKRVKNNSESNESVKEVK
;
A
#
# COMPACT_ATOMS: atom_id res chain seq x y z
N MET A 1 -11.86 18.49 13.16
CA MET A 1 -12.42 18.08 11.85
C MET A 1 -11.99 19.02 10.74
N THR A 2 -12.30 20.32 10.81
CA THR A 2 -11.90 21.31 9.78
C THR A 2 -10.39 21.40 9.56
N THR A 3 -9.58 21.32 10.62
CA THR A 3 -8.10 21.36 10.53
C THR A 3 -7.49 20.18 9.78
N LEU A 4 -7.92 18.95 10.07
CA LEU A 4 -7.49 17.73 9.36
C LEU A 4 -7.89 17.76 7.88
N LEU A 5 -9.07 18.28 7.56
CA LEU A 5 -9.55 18.42 6.18
C LEU A 5 -8.76 19.46 5.39
N ILE A 6 -8.49 20.62 5.99
CA ILE A 6 -7.61 21.66 5.40
C ILE A 6 -6.22 21.09 5.14
N PHE A 7 -5.64 20.38 6.11
CA PHE A 7 -4.33 19.74 5.98
C PHE A 7 -4.30 18.72 4.84
N ARG A 8 -5.35 17.89 4.72
CA ARG A 8 -5.50 16.94 3.61
C ARG A 8 -5.56 17.65 2.26
N GLU A 9 -6.34 18.71 2.14
CA GLU A 9 -6.45 19.47 0.88
C GLU A 9 -5.14 20.14 0.50
N GLN A 10 -4.39 20.64 1.49
CA GLN A 10 -3.04 21.16 1.26
C GLN A 10 -2.10 20.07 0.74
N ILE A 11 -2.10 18.87 1.36
CA ILE A 11 -1.30 17.73 0.88
C ILE A 11 -1.74 17.29 -0.52
N ARG A 12 -3.06 17.21 -0.77
CA ARG A 12 -3.59 16.80 -2.06
C ARG A 12 -3.26 17.81 -3.16
N GLY A 13 -3.39 19.11 -2.87
CA GLY A 13 -2.99 20.19 -3.76
C GLY A 13 -1.49 20.17 -4.04
N PHE A 14 -0.66 19.90 -3.02
CA PHE A 14 0.77 19.68 -3.18
C PHE A 14 1.06 18.47 -4.08
N TYR A 15 0.42 17.32 -3.82
CA TYR A 15 0.58 16.11 -4.61
C TYR A 15 0.19 16.33 -6.08
N GLN A 16 -0.93 17.01 -6.35
CA GLN A 16 -1.37 17.32 -7.72
C GLN A 16 -0.40 18.28 -8.42
N ARG A 17 0.10 19.29 -7.71
CA ARG A 17 1.06 20.28 -8.27
C ARG A 17 2.40 19.65 -8.62
N PHE A 18 2.89 18.73 -7.79
CA PHE A 18 4.18 18.06 -7.96
C PHE A 18 4.06 16.63 -8.49
N GLN A 19 2.91 16.25 -9.05
CA GLN A 19 2.60 14.89 -9.49
C GLN A 19 3.65 14.29 -10.45
N ARG A 20 4.27 15.12 -11.30
CA ARG A 20 5.34 14.70 -12.21
C ARG A 20 6.59 14.20 -11.47
N GLY A 21 6.90 14.74 -10.29
CA GLY A 21 8.04 14.32 -9.46
C GLY A 21 7.68 13.32 -8.37
N LEU A 22 6.49 13.41 -7.76
CA LEU A 22 6.12 12.50 -6.67
C LEU A 22 5.80 11.07 -7.14
N ARG A 23 5.27 10.90 -8.35
CA ARG A 23 5.03 9.57 -8.92
C ARG A 23 6.31 8.73 -9.07
N PRO A 24 7.38 9.23 -9.73
CA PRO A 24 8.63 8.50 -9.81
C PRO A 24 9.28 8.30 -8.44
N LEU A 25 9.19 9.29 -7.54
CA LEU A 25 9.70 9.15 -6.17
C LEU A 25 8.99 8.05 -5.38
N GLY A 26 7.66 7.95 -5.48
CA GLY A 26 6.90 6.88 -4.82
C GLY A 26 7.26 5.49 -5.35
N LYS A 27 7.50 5.36 -6.66
CA LYS A 27 8.01 4.11 -7.25
C LYS A 27 9.40 3.76 -6.75
N PHE A 28 10.30 4.75 -6.66
CA PHE A 28 11.63 4.56 -6.10
C PHE A 28 11.56 4.02 -4.67
N ILE A 29 10.78 4.67 -3.79
CA ILE A 29 10.64 4.25 -2.39
C ILE A 29 10.08 2.83 -2.30
N MET A 30 9.06 2.52 -3.11
CA MET A 30 8.47 1.18 -3.10
C MET A 30 9.45 0.11 -3.60
N ALA A 31 10.17 0.37 -4.69
CA ALA A 31 11.20 -0.53 -5.20
C ALA A 31 12.33 -0.71 -4.18
N PHE A 32 12.78 0.38 -3.55
CA PHE A 32 13.81 0.35 -2.54
C PHE A 32 13.40 -0.49 -1.32
N LEU A 33 12.19 -0.29 -0.79
CA LEU A 33 11.66 -1.11 0.31
C LEU A 33 11.54 -2.58 -0.07
N LEU A 34 11.18 -2.87 -1.32
CA LEU A 34 11.12 -4.24 -1.84
C LEU A 34 12.50 -4.89 -1.89
N PHE A 35 13.50 -4.27 -2.52
CA PHE A 35 14.82 -4.88 -2.60
C PHE A 35 15.52 -4.94 -1.24
N TRP A 36 15.25 -3.97 -0.36
CA TRP A 36 15.73 -4.01 1.02
C TRP A 36 15.09 -5.16 1.81
N SER A 37 13.78 -5.38 1.69
CA SER A 37 13.13 -6.51 2.36
C SER A 37 13.60 -7.85 1.81
N LEU A 38 13.76 -7.97 0.49
CA LEU A 38 14.27 -9.18 -0.14
C LEU A 38 15.73 -9.45 0.24
N ASN A 39 16.57 -8.42 0.33
CA ASN A 39 17.95 -8.59 0.78
C ASN A 39 18.02 -9.14 2.21
N GLY A 40 17.23 -8.58 3.15
CA GLY A 40 17.17 -9.10 4.52
C GLY A 40 16.66 -10.55 4.62
N LEU A 41 15.90 -11.01 3.63
CA LEU A 41 15.45 -12.41 3.53
C LEU A 41 16.51 -13.33 2.89
N PHE A 42 17.31 -12.81 1.96
CA PHE A 42 18.25 -13.55 1.11
C PHE A 42 19.66 -12.96 1.21
N GLU A 43 20.26 -12.94 2.39
CA GLU A 43 21.62 -12.41 2.64
C GLU A 43 22.73 -13.40 2.20
N TYR A 44 22.68 -13.86 0.95
CA TYR A 44 23.54 -14.96 0.48
C TYR A 44 24.73 -14.52 -0.37
N SER A 45 24.68 -13.33 -0.97
CA SER A 45 25.77 -12.83 -1.81
C SER A 45 26.25 -11.45 -1.35
N GLU A 46 27.55 -11.35 -1.09
CA GLU A 46 28.20 -10.12 -0.63
C GLU A 46 28.13 -9.00 -1.67
N LEU A 47 28.10 -9.34 -2.97
CA LEU A 47 28.06 -8.37 -4.08
C LEU A 47 26.67 -7.72 -4.24
N LEU A 48 25.61 -8.53 -4.29
CA LEU A 48 24.25 -8.03 -4.49
C LEU A 48 23.66 -7.41 -3.22
N GLY A 49 24.09 -7.90 -2.06
CA GLY A 49 23.64 -7.38 -0.77
C GLY A 49 24.17 -5.99 -0.43
N THR A 50 25.11 -5.45 -1.22
CA THR A 50 25.66 -4.10 -0.96
C THR A 50 24.60 -3.02 -1.12
N TRP A 51 24.61 -2.07 -0.17
CA TRP A 51 23.73 -0.91 -0.18
C TRP A 51 23.71 -0.14 -1.51
N SER A 52 24.87 -0.06 -2.17
CA SER A 52 25.03 0.63 -3.45
C SER A 52 24.25 -0.06 -4.58
N VAL A 53 24.24 -1.39 -4.61
CA VAL A 53 23.48 -2.17 -5.62
C VAL A 53 21.98 -2.04 -5.39
N LEU A 54 21.52 -2.11 -4.13
CA LEU A 54 20.11 -1.92 -3.79
C LEU A 54 19.61 -0.55 -4.23
N LEU A 55 20.37 0.50 -3.96
CA LEU A 55 20.06 1.85 -4.42
C LEU A 55 20.04 1.94 -5.96
N GLY A 56 21.06 1.40 -6.62
CA GLY A 56 21.17 1.44 -8.09
C GLY A 56 19.98 0.79 -8.79
N ILE A 57 19.60 -0.42 -8.37
CA ILE A 57 18.44 -1.15 -8.93
C ILE A 57 17.15 -0.37 -8.67
N SER A 58 16.99 0.19 -7.47
CA SER A 58 15.79 0.96 -7.11
C SER A 58 15.62 2.22 -7.94
N VAL A 59 16.71 2.90 -8.29
CA VAL A 59 16.69 4.07 -9.20
C VAL A 59 16.24 3.65 -10.60
N ILE A 60 16.74 2.52 -11.12
CA ILE A 60 16.33 2.01 -12.44
C ILE A 60 14.82 1.74 -12.47
N CYS A 61 14.26 1.19 -11.38
CA CYS A 61 12.82 0.87 -11.26
C CYS A 61 11.88 2.08 -11.39
N ILE A 62 12.38 3.32 -11.29
CA ILE A 62 11.58 4.54 -11.47
C ILE A 62 10.87 4.55 -12.82
N TRP A 63 11.58 4.14 -13.88
CA TRP A 63 11.08 4.17 -15.26
C TRP A 63 10.32 2.89 -15.64
N LEU A 64 10.39 1.84 -14.81
CA LEU A 64 9.79 0.56 -15.14
C LEU A 64 8.28 0.49 -14.80
N PRO A 65 7.50 -0.31 -15.55
CA PRO A 65 6.16 -0.70 -15.15
C PRO A 65 6.23 -1.67 -13.95
N LEU A 66 5.14 -1.75 -13.18
CA LEU A 66 5.07 -2.58 -11.95
C LEU A 66 5.37 -4.06 -12.23
N GLY A 67 4.92 -4.60 -13.36
CA GLY A 67 5.23 -5.98 -13.76
C GLY A 67 6.74 -6.21 -13.97
N ALA A 68 7.45 -5.24 -14.53
CA ALA A 68 8.90 -5.35 -14.72
C ALA A 68 9.67 -5.25 -13.39
N ILE A 69 9.17 -4.48 -12.41
CA ILE A 69 9.73 -4.47 -11.05
C ILE A 69 9.57 -5.85 -10.41
N PHE A 70 8.41 -6.49 -10.57
CA PHE A 70 8.20 -7.85 -10.09
C PHE A 70 9.12 -8.86 -10.78
N PHE A 71 9.25 -8.81 -12.10
CA PHE A 71 10.23 -9.65 -12.81
C PHE A 71 11.67 -9.43 -12.30
N LEU A 72 12.07 -8.17 -12.08
CA LEU A 72 13.38 -7.87 -11.51
C LEU A 72 13.56 -8.44 -10.10
N SER A 73 12.51 -8.42 -9.27
CA SER A 73 12.58 -9.01 -7.92
C SER A 73 12.83 -10.50 -7.95
N ILE A 74 12.23 -11.22 -8.91
CA ILE A 74 12.44 -12.66 -9.12
C ILE A 74 13.89 -12.92 -9.53
N LEU A 75 14.42 -12.14 -10.48
CA LEU A 75 15.81 -12.25 -10.89
C LEU A 75 16.78 -11.96 -9.73
N TYR A 76 16.51 -10.90 -8.96
CA TYR A 76 17.34 -10.50 -7.83
C TYR A 76 17.44 -11.62 -6.79
N THR A 77 16.31 -12.13 -6.30
CA THR A 77 16.30 -13.23 -5.34
C THR A 77 16.89 -14.50 -5.94
N GLY A 78 16.52 -14.84 -7.17
CA GLY A 78 17.05 -16.02 -7.87
C GLY A 78 18.57 -16.03 -7.93
N ILE A 79 19.22 -14.91 -8.29
CA ILE A 79 20.69 -14.82 -8.34
C ILE A 79 21.29 -14.97 -6.93
N GLN A 80 20.66 -14.43 -5.89
CA GLN A 80 21.11 -14.64 -4.50
C GLN A 80 20.99 -16.10 -4.06
N LEU A 81 19.94 -16.82 -4.46
CA LEU A 81 19.84 -18.25 -4.15
C LEU A 81 20.86 -19.09 -4.94
N VAL A 82 21.20 -18.72 -6.18
CA VAL A 82 22.16 -19.49 -6.99
C VAL A 82 23.53 -19.60 -6.31
N SER A 83 23.95 -18.57 -5.57
CA SER A 83 25.22 -18.61 -4.84
C SER A 83 25.26 -19.64 -3.70
N THR A 84 24.11 -20.10 -3.19
CA THR A 84 24.04 -21.01 -2.05
C THR A 84 23.43 -22.36 -2.38
N LEU A 85 22.25 -22.39 -3.02
CA LEU A 85 21.54 -23.62 -3.42
C LEU A 85 21.07 -23.51 -4.87
N PRO A 86 21.91 -23.85 -5.86
CA PRO A 86 21.61 -23.64 -7.28
C PRO A 86 20.38 -24.41 -7.77
N GLU A 87 20.12 -25.59 -7.24
CA GLU A 87 18.96 -26.41 -7.61
C GLU A 87 17.66 -25.80 -7.11
N ILE A 88 17.64 -25.33 -5.86
CA ILE A 88 16.48 -24.64 -5.27
C ILE A 88 16.25 -23.30 -5.96
N ALA A 89 17.32 -22.59 -6.30
CA ALA A 89 17.24 -21.35 -7.05
C ALA A 89 16.53 -21.54 -8.40
N LEU A 90 16.82 -22.64 -9.11
CA LEU A 90 16.15 -22.97 -10.37
C LEU A 90 14.65 -23.23 -10.15
N VAL A 91 14.28 -24.03 -9.15
CA VAL A 91 12.87 -24.31 -8.83
C VAL A 91 12.13 -23.02 -8.47
N TYR A 92 12.73 -22.18 -7.63
CA TYR A 92 12.20 -20.87 -7.27
C TYR A 92 11.98 -20.00 -8.52
N MET A 93 13.00 -19.88 -9.37
CA MET A 93 12.95 -19.07 -10.59
C MET A 93 11.84 -19.54 -11.53
N VAL A 94 11.70 -20.85 -11.74
CA VAL A 94 10.64 -21.41 -12.60
C VAL A 94 9.26 -21.14 -12.00
N LEU A 95 9.06 -21.38 -10.70
CA LEU A 95 7.77 -21.19 -10.03
C LEU A 95 7.32 -19.72 -10.09
N PHE A 96 8.22 -18.79 -9.78
CA PHE A 96 7.90 -17.36 -9.80
C PHE A 96 7.79 -16.79 -11.21
N LEU A 97 8.53 -17.33 -12.17
CA LEU A 97 8.34 -16.99 -13.58
C LEU A 97 6.97 -17.44 -14.08
N LEU A 98 6.52 -18.65 -13.72
CA LEU A 98 5.16 -19.11 -14.04
C LEU A 98 4.11 -18.21 -13.40
N ALA A 99 4.28 -17.86 -12.13
CA ALA A 99 3.40 -16.90 -11.46
C ALA A 99 3.38 -15.56 -12.22
N TYR A 100 4.55 -15.01 -12.58
CA TYR A 100 4.67 -13.79 -13.36
C TYR A 100 3.93 -13.86 -14.70
N LEU A 101 4.07 -14.96 -15.45
CA LEU A 101 3.38 -15.15 -16.72
C LEU A 101 1.85 -15.22 -16.55
N ILE A 102 1.36 -15.88 -15.50
CA ILE A 102 -0.07 -15.91 -15.17
C ILE A 102 -0.58 -14.50 -14.84
N TYR A 103 0.20 -13.73 -14.06
CA TYR A 103 -0.18 -12.37 -13.67
C TYR A 103 -0.01 -11.31 -14.76
N LEU A 104 0.82 -11.55 -15.78
CA LEU A 104 0.86 -10.71 -16.98
C LEU A 104 -0.45 -10.77 -17.77
N ARG A 105 -1.14 -11.92 -17.72
CA ARG A 105 -2.46 -12.08 -18.34
C ARG A 105 -3.58 -11.45 -17.49
N LEU A 106 -3.40 -11.40 -16.17
CA LEU A 106 -4.29 -10.70 -15.25
C LEU A 106 -3.96 -9.20 -15.24
N GLU A 107 -4.89 -8.35 -14.79
CA GLU A 107 -4.61 -6.91 -14.73
C GLU A 107 -3.36 -6.64 -13.86
N ILE A 108 -2.46 -5.76 -14.31
CA ILE A 108 -1.19 -5.39 -13.63
C ILE A 108 -1.40 -5.00 -12.15
N LYS A 109 -2.59 -4.49 -11.80
CA LYS A 109 -2.97 -4.17 -10.42
C LYS A 109 -2.93 -5.38 -9.48
N THR A 110 -3.09 -6.58 -10.00
CA THR A 110 -3.05 -7.84 -9.24
C THR A 110 -1.63 -8.32 -8.91
N CYS A 111 -0.59 -7.73 -9.50
CA CYS A 111 0.82 -8.00 -9.13
C CYS A 111 1.23 -7.31 -7.82
N ILE A 112 0.55 -6.23 -7.43
CA ILE A 112 0.89 -5.40 -6.28
C ILE A 112 0.93 -6.18 -4.95
N PRO A 113 -0.02 -7.09 -4.64
CA PRO A 113 0.01 -7.85 -3.39
C PRO A 113 1.26 -8.72 -3.23
N ILE A 114 1.76 -9.32 -4.32
CA ILE A 114 2.97 -10.17 -4.28
C ILE A 114 4.17 -9.36 -3.78
N LEU A 115 4.28 -8.11 -4.22
CA LEU A 115 5.33 -7.19 -3.82
C LEU A 115 5.10 -6.61 -2.42
N MET A 116 3.84 -6.37 -2.06
CA MET A 116 3.48 -5.75 -0.78
C MET A 116 3.74 -6.67 0.40
N VAL A 117 3.55 -7.99 0.22
CA VAL A 117 3.68 -8.96 1.31
C VAL A 117 5.10 -8.97 1.92
N PRO A 118 6.20 -9.18 1.15
CA PRO A 118 7.55 -9.16 1.71
C PRO A 118 7.88 -7.84 2.42
N ILE A 119 7.42 -6.71 1.88
CA ILE A 119 7.61 -5.38 2.51
C ILE A 119 6.87 -5.32 3.85
N ALA A 120 5.61 -5.77 3.89
CA ALA A 120 4.81 -5.73 5.12
C ALA A 120 5.38 -6.63 6.21
N PHE A 121 5.93 -7.79 5.86
CA PHE A 121 6.62 -8.66 6.81
C PHE A 121 7.94 -8.04 7.31
N ALA A 122 8.75 -7.45 6.43
CA ALA A 122 9.99 -6.78 6.84
C ALA A 122 9.73 -5.57 7.76
N LEU A 123 8.61 -4.87 7.57
CA LEU A 123 8.16 -3.78 8.44
C LEU A 123 7.41 -4.26 9.70
N GLN A 124 7.33 -5.57 9.94
CA GLN A 124 6.62 -6.17 11.08
C GLN A 124 5.14 -5.82 11.17
N VAL A 125 4.49 -5.54 10.02
CA VAL A 125 3.05 -5.20 9.94
C VAL A 125 2.31 -6.04 8.88
N PRO A 126 2.45 -7.38 8.87
CA PRO A 126 1.89 -8.22 7.81
C PRO A 126 0.35 -8.16 7.76
N TYR A 127 -0.33 -7.94 8.88
CA TYR A 127 -1.80 -7.89 8.97
C TYR A 127 -2.44 -6.69 8.23
N VAL A 128 -1.64 -5.71 7.83
CA VAL A 128 -2.08 -4.60 6.96
C VAL A 128 -2.49 -5.10 5.57
N VAL A 129 -1.79 -6.12 5.07
CA VAL A 129 -1.93 -6.63 3.70
C VAL A 129 -3.37 -7.01 3.36
N PRO A 130 -4.05 -7.93 4.08
CA PRO A 130 -5.37 -8.40 3.68
C PRO A 130 -6.42 -7.29 3.70
N ILE A 131 -6.29 -6.33 4.62
CA ILE A 131 -7.18 -5.16 4.70
C ILE A 131 -7.01 -4.27 3.47
N LEU A 132 -5.76 -3.90 3.13
CA LEU A 132 -5.48 -3.04 1.98
C LEU A 132 -5.81 -3.73 0.66
N VAL A 133 -5.50 -5.03 0.52
CA VAL A 133 -5.80 -5.80 -0.69
C VAL A 133 -7.31 -5.93 -0.88
N GLY A 134 -8.07 -6.25 0.17
CA GLY A 134 -9.54 -6.30 0.12
C GLY A 134 -10.16 -4.96 -0.29
N MET A 135 -9.62 -3.84 0.19
CA MET A 135 -10.09 -2.49 -0.10
C MET A 135 -9.74 -1.99 -1.51
N LEU A 136 -8.53 -2.29 -2.01
CA LEU A 136 -7.97 -1.67 -3.22
C LEU A 136 -8.13 -2.55 -4.47
N ILE A 137 -8.03 -3.87 -4.32
CA ILE A 137 -8.01 -4.84 -5.42
C ILE A 137 -9.23 -5.75 -5.35
N GLY A 138 -9.59 -6.22 -4.15
CA GLY A 138 -10.67 -7.17 -3.94
C GLY A 138 -10.24 -8.62 -4.13
N PRO A 139 -11.16 -9.55 -4.46
CA PRO A 139 -10.92 -10.99 -4.44
C PRO A 139 -9.87 -11.46 -5.45
N ALA A 140 -9.68 -10.71 -6.55
CA ALA A 140 -8.59 -10.97 -7.49
C ALA A 140 -7.19 -10.88 -6.84
N GLY A 141 -7.07 -10.23 -5.69
CA GLY A 141 -5.85 -10.11 -4.91
C GLY A 141 -5.52 -11.32 -4.02
N ILE A 142 -6.43 -12.27 -3.84
CA ILE A 142 -6.25 -13.40 -2.91
C ILE A 142 -5.08 -14.29 -3.33
N ILE A 143 -5.10 -14.79 -4.57
CA ILE A 143 -4.05 -15.68 -5.10
C ILE A 143 -2.68 -14.99 -5.05
N PRO A 144 -2.51 -13.74 -5.54
CA PRO A 144 -1.20 -13.08 -5.47
C PRO A 144 -0.73 -12.79 -4.04
N THR A 145 -1.66 -12.56 -3.10
CA THR A 145 -1.30 -12.44 -1.68
C THR A 145 -0.76 -13.77 -1.15
N GLY A 146 -1.39 -14.89 -1.50
CA GLY A 146 -0.92 -16.24 -1.15
C GLY A 146 0.49 -16.52 -1.66
N PHE A 147 0.77 -16.18 -2.93
CA PHE A 147 2.13 -16.30 -3.49
C PHE A 147 3.15 -15.43 -2.74
N GLY A 148 2.78 -14.21 -2.34
CA GLY A 148 3.63 -13.35 -1.54
C GLY A 148 3.93 -13.93 -0.13
N ILE A 149 2.96 -14.59 0.49
CA ILE A 149 3.16 -15.26 1.79
C ILE A 149 4.06 -16.47 1.61
N PHE A 150 3.78 -17.30 0.61
CA PHE A 150 4.60 -18.45 0.26
C PHE A 150 6.05 -18.04 0.02
N LEU A 151 6.29 -16.94 -0.71
CA LEU A 151 7.63 -16.35 -0.88
C LEU A 151 8.35 -16.12 0.43
N TYR A 152 7.69 -15.43 1.35
CA TYR A 152 8.29 -15.04 2.62
C TYR A 152 8.68 -16.27 3.47
N PHE A 153 7.75 -17.20 3.66
CA PHE A 153 8.01 -18.42 4.44
C PHE A 153 9.03 -19.33 3.76
N PHE A 154 8.96 -19.48 2.43
CA PHE A 154 9.99 -20.20 1.67
C PHE A 154 11.38 -19.62 1.91
N SER A 155 11.51 -18.29 1.97
CA SER A 155 12.79 -17.62 2.23
C SER A 155 13.36 -17.97 3.61
N ILE A 156 12.50 -18.03 4.63
CA ILE A 156 12.88 -18.41 6.00
C ILE A 156 13.37 -19.86 6.04
N HIS A 157 12.60 -20.79 5.47
CA HIS A 157 12.96 -22.21 5.44
C HIS A 157 14.25 -22.48 4.65
N VAL A 158 14.50 -21.74 3.57
CA VAL A 158 15.77 -21.80 2.85
C VAL A 158 16.92 -21.36 3.76
N LYS A 159 16.75 -20.29 4.54
CA LYS A 159 17.78 -19.80 5.47
C LYS A 159 18.13 -20.82 6.55
N ASP A 160 17.10 -21.43 7.14
CA ASP A 160 17.30 -22.47 8.15
C ASP A 160 17.99 -23.70 7.54
N THR A 161 17.61 -24.10 6.33
CA THR A 161 18.22 -25.23 5.62
C THR A 161 19.69 -24.97 5.26
N VAL A 162 20.04 -23.76 4.79
CA VAL A 162 21.44 -23.37 4.52
C VAL A 162 22.30 -23.53 5.79
N SER A 163 21.76 -23.14 6.94
CA SER A 163 22.47 -23.26 8.22
C SER A 163 22.71 -24.72 8.63
N LEU A 164 21.79 -25.63 8.29
CA LEU A 164 21.88 -27.06 8.59
C LEU A 164 22.85 -27.81 7.68
N VAL A 165 22.95 -27.43 6.40
CA VAL A 165 23.90 -28.01 5.43
C VAL A 165 25.35 -27.82 5.88
N GLY A 166 25.66 -26.70 6.55
CA GLY A 166 26.99 -26.47 7.13
C GLY A 166 27.37 -27.41 8.28
N THR A 167 26.42 -28.20 8.80
CA THR A 167 26.60 -29.01 10.03
C THR A 167 26.41 -30.51 9.83
N THR A 168 25.84 -30.96 8.70
CA THR A 168 25.49 -32.37 8.48
C THR A 168 26.15 -32.94 7.23
N GLN A 169 26.66 -34.19 7.30
CA GLN A 169 27.23 -34.94 6.16
C GLN A 169 26.15 -35.65 5.32
N ASN A 170 24.90 -35.19 5.37
CA ASN A 170 23.79 -35.84 4.67
C ASN A 170 23.86 -35.53 3.17
N GLY A 171 23.37 -36.45 2.34
CA GLY A 171 23.33 -36.25 0.89
C GLY A 171 22.45 -35.06 0.51
N GLU A 172 22.87 -34.29 -0.51
CA GLU A 172 22.18 -33.09 -1.00
C GLU A 172 20.67 -33.34 -1.26
N LEU A 173 20.31 -34.53 -1.74
CA LEU A 173 18.93 -34.93 -2.01
C LEU A 173 18.01 -34.96 -0.78
N GLU A 174 18.54 -35.35 0.38
CA GLU A 174 17.76 -35.42 1.64
C GLU A 174 17.46 -34.04 2.19
N VAL A 175 18.42 -33.12 2.02
CA VAL A 175 18.28 -31.69 2.38
C VAL A 175 17.15 -31.04 1.57
N TYR A 176 17.08 -31.33 0.26
CA TYR A 176 16.01 -30.78 -0.59
C TYR A 176 14.62 -31.31 -0.23
N ARG A 177 14.51 -32.61 0.08
CA ARG A 177 13.25 -33.21 0.54
C ARG A 177 12.80 -32.61 1.86
N TYR A 178 13.73 -32.44 2.79
CA TYR A 178 13.46 -31.80 4.07
C TYR A 178 12.92 -30.38 3.89
N LEU A 179 13.55 -29.55 3.05
CA LEU A 179 13.09 -28.19 2.80
C LEU A 179 11.67 -28.15 2.21
N LEU A 180 11.38 -29.01 1.22
CA LEU A 180 10.04 -29.07 0.64
C LEU A 180 9.00 -29.51 1.68
N GLU A 181 9.34 -30.50 2.51
CA GLU A 181 8.44 -30.96 3.56
C GLU A 181 8.17 -29.86 4.60
N GLN A 182 9.20 -29.15 5.05
CA GLN A 182 9.06 -28.01 5.97
C GLN A 182 8.17 -26.91 5.41
N VAL A 183 8.38 -26.52 4.13
CA VAL A 183 7.57 -25.47 3.50
C VAL A 183 6.10 -25.86 3.36
N PHE A 184 5.81 -27.09 2.93
CA PHE A 184 4.42 -27.52 2.70
C PHE A 184 3.66 -27.90 3.98
N GLN A 185 4.38 -28.32 5.03
CA GLN A 185 3.78 -28.65 6.33
C GLN A 185 3.77 -27.47 7.31
N ASP A 186 4.26 -26.29 6.90
CA ASP A 186 4.24 -25.09 7.74
C ASP A 186 2.80 -24.64 8.01
N LYS A 187 2.31 -25.01 9.20
CA LYS A 187 0.97 -24.66 9.67
C LYS A 187 0.76 -23.16 9.81
N GLN A 188 1.81 -22.40 10.15
CA GLN A 188 1.74 -20.96 10.32
C GLN A 188 1.56 -20.27 8.96
N MET A 189 2.29 -20.73 7.93
CA MET A 189 2.12 -20.26 6.55
C MET A 189 0.69 -20.55 6.05
N LEU A 190 0.21 -21.78 6.25
CA LEU A 190 -1.15 -22.19 5.82
C LEU A 190 -2.23 -21.39 6.52
N LEU A 191 -2.12 -21.19 7.85
CA LEU A 191 -3.00 -20.33 8.63
C LEU A 191 -3.02 -18.91 8.07
N MET A 192 -1.85 -18.33 7.81
CA MET A 192 -1.72 -16.97 7.31
C MET A 192 -2.41 -16.80 5.94
N MET A 193 -2.17 -17.72 5.01
CA MET A 193 -2.80 -17.70 3.69
C MET A 193 -4.33 -17.81 3.79
N LEU A 194 -4.84 -18.71 4.63
CA LEU A 194 -6.26 -18.94 4.79
C LEU A 194 -6.95 -17.73 5.43
N VAL A 195 -6.40 -17.19 6.53
CA VAL A 195 -6.99 -16.02 7.20
C VAL A 195 -6.92 -14.79 6.30
N PHE A 196 -5.81 -14.57 5.58
CA PHE A 196 -5.70 -13.42 4.68
C PHE A 196 -6.72 -13.51 3.55
N ALA A 197 -6.93 -14.70 2.97
CA ALA A 197 -7.95 -14.91 1.95
C ALA A 197 -9.37 -14.57 2.47
N LEU A 198 -9.71 -15.04 3.68
CA LEU A 198 -10.99 -14.76 4.32
C LEU A 198 -11.17 -13.27 4.61
N VAL A 199 -10.17 -12.61 5.19
CA VAL A 199 -10.23 -11.18 5.51
C VAL A 199 -10.34 -10.33 4.25
N ILE A 200 -9.60 -10.65 3.18
CA ILE A 200 -9.74 -9.97 1.88
C ILE A 200 -11.18 -10.08 1.37
N GLY A 201 -11.77 -11.28 1.46
CA GLY A 201 -13.17 -11.52 1.09
C GLY A 201 -14.15 -10.68 1.92
N ILE A 202 -14.02 -10.73 3.26
CA ILE A 202 -14.86 -9.98 4.20
C ILE A 202 -14.77 -8.48 3.91
N VAL A 203 -13.56 -7.92 3.90
CA VAL A 203 -13.35 -6.49 3.64
C VAL A 203 -13.98 -6.10 2.31
N TRP A 204 -13.76 -6.88 1.25
CA TRP A 204 -14.32 -6.58 -0.07
C TRP A 204 -15.85 -6.55 -0.09
N VAL A 205 -16.51 -7.53 0.55
CA VAL A 205 -17.97 -7.60 0.62
C VAL A 205 -18.51 -6.36 1.35
N PHE A 206 -17.99 -6.04 2.53
CA PHE A 206 -18.44 -4.90 3.32
C PHE A 206 -18.11 -3.56 2.63
N TYR A 207 -16.96 -3.45 1.97
CA TYR A 207 -16.53 -2.23 1.27
C TYR A 207 -17.47 -1.87 0.11
N ARG A 208 -18.17 -2.87 -0.48
CA ARG A 208 -19.15 -2.66 -1.56
C ARG A 208 -20.59 -2.47 -1.07
N MET A 209 -20.86 -2.58 0.22
CA MET A 209 -22.22 -2.37 0.74
C MET A 209 -22.67 -0.92 0.55
N LYS A 210 -23.96 -0.72 0.25
CA LYS A 210 -24.56 0.62 0.03
C LYS A 210 -24.82 1.41 1.32
N HIS A 211 -24.30 0.94 2.46
CA HIS A 211 -24.48 1.57 3.76
C HIS A 211 -23.68 2.87 3.89
N ASN A 212 -24.12 3.79 4.74
CA ASN A 212 -23.34 4.97 5.06
C ASN A 212 -22.06 4.56 5.81
N GLU A 213 -20.93 5.22 5.57
CA GLU A 213 -19.63 4.86 6.15
C GLU A 213 -19.15 3.42 5.86
N ALA A 214 -19.72 2.72 4.86
CA ALA A 214 -19.36 1.33 4.54
C ALA A 214 -17.85 1.12 4.32
N TRP A 215 -17.16 2.11 3.75
CA TRP A 215 -15.71 2.04 3.54
C TRP A 215 -14.93 2.00 4.85
N ASN A 216 -15.21 2.91 5.78
CA ASN A 216 -14.52 2.95 7.06
C ASN A 216 -14.90 1.74 7.93
N GLN A 217 -16.18 1.37 7.93
CA GLN A 217 -16.67 0.20 8.66
C GLN A 217 -16.03 -1.09 8.15
N SER A 218 -15.86 -1.27 6.83
CA SER A 218 -15.24 -2.48 6.27
C SER A 218 -13.80 -2.69 6.76
N ILE A 219 -13.05 -1.62 7.00
CA ILE A 219 -11.68 -1.69 7.52
C ILE A 219 -11.68 -2.19 8.97
N VAL A 220 -12.57 -1.63 9.79
CA VAL A 220 -12.74 -2.03 11.20
C VAL A 220 -13.23 -3.48 11.29
N ILE A 221 -14.25 -3.84 10.51
CA ILE A 221 -14.80 -5.21 10.45
C ILE A 221 -13.72 -6.18 9.98
N GLY A 222 -12.93 -5.84 8.96
CA GLY A 222 -11.81 -6.65 8.50
C GLY A 222 -10.75 -6.88 9.57
N GLY A 223 -10.40 -5.85 10.33
CA GLY A 223 -9.47 -5.95 11.45
C GLY A 223 -9.99 -6.87 12.56
N VAL A 224 -11.23 -6.66 13.01
CA VAL A 224 -11.86 -7.48 14.06
C VAL A 224 -12.04 -8.93 13.59
N ALA A 225 -12.53 -9.14 12.38
CA ALA A 225 -12.69 -10.48 11.81
C ALA A 225 -11.33 -11.18 11.66
N GLY A 226 -10.29 -10.46 11.21
CA GLY A 226 -8.93 -11.00 11.14
C GLY A 226 -8.41 -11.43 12.51
N MET A 227 -8.62 -10.61 13.55
CA MET A 227 -8.27 -10.98 14.93
C MET A 227 -8.98 -12.28 15.37
N LEU A 228 -10.29 -12.35 15.19
CA LEU A 228 -11.08 -13.52 15.59
C LEU A 228 -10.71 -14.77 14.80
N LEU A 229 -10.42 -14.63 13.50
CA LEU A 229 -10.04 -15.74 12.63
C LEU A 229 -8.67 -16.30 13.01
N PHE A 230 -7.67 -15.47 13.25
CA PHE A 230 -6.37 -15.95 13.72
C PHE A 230 -6.47 -16.62 15.10
N LEU A 231 -7.24 -16.07 16.03
CA LEU A 231 -7.42 -16.69 17.35
C LEU A 231 -8.11 -18.06 17.24
N SER A 232 -9.22 -18.14 16.49
CA SER A 232 -10.00 -19.37 16.37
C SER A 232 -9.29 -20.44 15.53
N LEU A 233 -8.82 -20.09 14.33
CA LEU A 233 -8.13 -21.02 13.43
C LEU A 233 -6.73 -21.36 13.93
N GLY A 234 -6.03 -20.43 14.57
CA GLY A 234 -4.73 -20.67 15.18
C GLY A 234 -4.82 -21.70 16.31
N PHE A 235 -5.87 -21.59 17.14
CA PHE A 235 -6.16 -22.58 18.17
C PHE A 235 -6.53 -23.96 17.56
N MET A 236 -7.36 -23.99 16.51
CA MET A 236 -7.73 -25.24 15.84
C MET A 236 -6.55 -25.96 15.17
N LEU A 237 -5.59 -25.19 14.63
CA LEU A 237 -4.42 -25.74 13.93
C LEU A 237 -3.24 -26.01 14.87
N ASP A 238 -3.37 -25.69 16.16
CA ASP A 238 -2.31 -25.81 17.17
C ASP A 238 -1.03 -25.06 16.74
N VAL A 239 -1.21 -23.78 16.38
CA VAL A 239 -0.12 -22.88 15.98
C VAL A 239 0.18 -21.94 17.13
N GLU A 240 1.40 -22.02 17.65
CA GLU A 240 1.89 -21.09 18.67
C GLU A 240 2.04 -19.68 18.06
N MET A 241 1.28 -18.73 18.60
CA MET A 241 1.36 -17.33 18.20
C MET A 241 1.42 -16.45 19.43
N GLU A 242 2.24 -15.41 19.36
CA GLU A 242 2.25 -14.38 20.37
C GLU A 242 1.01 -13.48 20.19
N ILE A 243 -0.02 -13.77 20.99
CA ILE A 243 -1.33 -13.09 20.92
C ILE A 243 -1.17 -11.56 21.06
N GLY A 244 -0.25 -11.11 21.90
CA GLY A 244 0.01 -9.68 22.14
C GLY A 244 0.45 -8.94 20.87
N THR A 245 1.47 -9.45 20.18
CA THR A 245 1.98 -8.83 18.95
C THR A 245 0.97 -8.91 17.82
N MET A 246 0.23 -10.02 17.73
CA MET A 246 -0.85 -10.20 16.78
C MET A 246 -1.97 -9.16 16.96
N LEU A 247 -2.46 -8.94 18.19
CA LEU A 247 -3.50 -7.94 18.48
C LEU A 247 -3.04 -6.52 18.14
N ILE A 248 -1.84 -6.14 18.58
CA ILE A 248 -1.26 -4.83 18.26
C ILE A 248 -1.11 -4.66 16.74
N GLY A 249 -0.65 -5.71 16.05
CA GLY A 249 -0.50 -5.72 14.60
C GLY A 249 -1.81 -5.44 13.86
N PHE A 250 -2.94 -6.00 14.30
CA PHE A 250 -4.25 -5.70 13.72
C PHE A 250 -4.76 -4.29 14.05
N ILE A 251 -4.50 -3.77 15.26
CA ILE A 251 -4.82 -2.37 15.60
C ILE A 251 -4.08 -1.42 14.67
N VAL A 252 -2.78 -1.63 14.49
CA VAL A 252 -1.95 -0.86 13.56
C VAL A 252 -2.47 -1.00 12.12
N ALA A 253 -2.88 -2.20 11.72
CA ALA A 253 -3.45 -2.45 10.40
C ALA A 253 -4.73 -1.65 10.13
N VAL A 254 -5.63 -1.57 11.11
CA VAL A 254 -6.85 -0.77 11.02
C VAL A 254 -6.52 0.72 10.92
N ILE A 255 -5.59 1.22 11.73
CA ILE A 255 -5.16 2.63 11.70
C ILE A 255 -4.58 2.97 10.32
N ILE A 256 -3.67 2.16 9.80
CA ILE A 256 -3.08 2.35 8.47
C ILE A 256 -4.17 2.31 7.39
N GLY A 257 -5.09 1.34 7.45
CA GLY A 257 -6.22 1.26 6.54
C GLY A 257 -7.07 2.53 6.53
N LEU A 258 -7.41 3.06 7.71
CA LEU A 258 -8.18 4.30 7.84
C LEU A 258 -7.42 5.52 7.29
N VAL A 259 -6.10 5.60 7.52
CA VAL A 259 -5.27 6.66 6.95
C VAL A 259 -5.27 6.59 5.42
N VAL A 260 -5.08 5.40 4.85
CA VAL A 260 -5.12 5.19 3.39
C VAL A 260 -6.50 5.58 2.83
N GLN A 261 -7.58 5.18 3.50
CA GLN A 261 -8.94 5.51 3.10
C GLN A 261 -9.21 7.02 3.17
N PHE A 262 -8.73 7.69 4.22
CA PHE A 262 -8.82 9.14 4.39
C PHE A 262 -8.16 9.88 3.23
N PHE A 263 -6.99 9.43 2.75
CA PHE A 263 -6.37 10.03 1.56
C PHE A 263 -7.14 9.70 0.28
N LYS A 264 -7.63 8.46 0.12
CA LYS A 264 -8.38 8.01 -1.05
C LYS A 264 -9.68 8.81 -1.28
N CYS A 265 -10.58 8.88 -0.29
CA CYS A 265 -11.85 9.59 -0.44
C CYS A 265 -12.46 9.94 0.93
N ILE A 266 -13.02 11.15 1.06
CA ILE A 266 -13.86 11.54 2.20
C ILE A 266 -15.14 12.11 1.62
N VAL A 267 -16.26 11.67 2.18
CA VAL A 267 -17.60 11.97 1.69
C VAL A 267 -18.46 12.35 2.89
N ASP A 268 -19.36 13.31 2.71
CA ASP A 268 -20.24 13.80 3.77
C ASP A 268 -21.54 12.99 3.76
N TYR A 269 -21.61 11.94 4.59
CA TYR A 269 -22.81 11.11 4.72
C TYR A 269 -23.97 11.83 5.44
N SER A 270 -23.78 13.02 6.00
CA SER A 270 -24.87 13.82 6.58
C SER A 270 -25.66 14.58 5.52
N ARG A 271 -25.10 14.78 4.32
CA ARG A 271 -25.74 15.49 3.19
C ARG A 271 -26.03 14.55 2.02
N VAL A 272 -26.71 13.44 2.29
CA VAL A 272 -27.10 12.49 1.22
C VAL A 272 -28.28 13.07 0.45
N GLU A 273 -28.13 13.17 -0.88
CA GLU A 273 -29.18 13.60 -1.80
C GLU A 273 -29.58 12.42 -2.70
N TYR A 274 -30.89 12.27 -2.94
CA TYR A 274 -31.42 11.29 -3.88
C TYR A 274 -31.95 12.04 -5.09
N VAL A 275 -31.29 11.86 -6.24
CA VAL A 275 -31.62 12.55 -7.48
C VAL A 275 -32.17 11.54 -8.48
N GLN A 276 -33.19 11.96 -9.22
CA GLN A 276 -33.83 11.18 -10.27
C GLN A 276 -33.44 11.81 -11.61
N PHE A 277 -32.99 10.98 -12.55
CA PHE A 277 -32.73 11.39 -13.92
C PHE A 277 -33.58 10.54 -14.84
N GLU A 278 -34.24 11.16 -15.81
CA GLU A 278 -34.94 10.48 -16.89
C GLU A 278 -34.23 10.85 -18.20
N ASP A 279 -33.99 9.84 -19.02
CA ASP A 279 -33.59 9.97 -20.42
C ASP A 279 -34.60 9.17 -21.27
N ASP A 280 -34.54 9.32 -22.60
CA ASP A 280 -35.50 8.73 -23.54
C ASP A 280 -35.66 7.20 -23.38
N GLU A 281 -34.64 6.52 -22.86
CA GLU A 281 -34.62 5.06 -22.65
C GLU A 281 -34.69 4.62 -21.18
N TYR A 282 -34.35 5.47 -20.20
CA TYR A 282 -34.11 5.03 -18.82
C TYR A 282 -34.50 6.05 -17.74
N TYR A 283 -35.06 5.52 -16.64
CA TYR A 283 -35.20 6.21 -15.35
C TYR A 283 -34.11 5.77 -14.37
N TYR A 284 -33.25 6.71 -13.96
CA TYR A 284 -32.16 6.49 -13.01
C TYR A 284 -32.52 7.01 -11.62
N TYR A 285 -32.34 6.17 -10.61
CA TYR A 285 -32.34 6.56 -9.20
C TYR A 285 -30.90 6.61 -8.68
N VAL A 286 -30.39 7.81 -8.44
CA VAL A 286 -28.98 8.03 -8.06
C VAL A 286 -28.90 8.54 -6.62
N LYS A 287 -28.11 7.85 -5.80
CA LYS A 287 -27.68 8.36 -4.48
C LYS A 287 -26.43 9.20 -4.66
N ALA A 288 -26.56 10.52 -4.50
CA ALA A 288 -25.44 11.46 -4.53
C ALA A 288 -24.96 11.72 -3.09
N ILE A 289 -23.66 11.59 -2.85
CA ILE A 289 -23.06 11.92 -1.56
C ILE A 289 -21.92 12.91 -1.84
N PRO A 290 -22.00 14.16 -1.37
CA PRO A 290 -21.05 15.20 -1.70
C PRO A 290 -19.70 14.91 -1.07
N LYS A 291 -18.63 15.14 -1.83
CA LYS A 291 -17.27 15.07 -1.29
C LYS A 291 -17.05 16.25 -0.36
N VAL A 292 -16.47 16.00 0.81
CA VAL A 292 -16.10 17.08 1.73
C VAL A 292 -14.98 17.89 1.09
N SER A 293 -15.26 19.14 0.71
CA SER A 293 -14.24 20.13 0.36
C SER A 293 -14.33 21.32 1.31
N VAL A 294 -13.19 21.77 1.82
CA VAL A 294 -13.12 23.02 2.57
C VAL A 294 -12.86 24.13 1.55
N ALA A 295 -13.79 25.08 1.43
CA ALA A 295 -13.50 26.28 0.66
C ALA A 295 -12.27 26.95 1.27
N GLN A 296 -11.17 27.06 0.51
CA GLN A 296 -10.02 27.83 0.95
C GLN A 296 -10.51 29.23 1.30
N LYS A 297 -10.27 29.65 2.54
CA LYS A 297 -10.63 30.97 3.05
C LYS A 297 -10.11 32.00 2.05
N GLU A 298 -11.00 32.60 1.27
CA GLU A 298 -10.63 33.66 0.32
C GLU A 298 -9.92 34.74 1.15
N VAL A 299 -8.63 34.90 0.90
CA VAL A 299 -7.87 35.99 1.49
C VAL A 299 -8.42 37.25 0.86
N SER A 300 -9.40 37.89 1.51
CA SER A 300 -9.91 39.17 1.06
C SER A 300 -8.79 40.19 1.22
N ILE A 301 -8.08 40.45 0.13
CA ILE A 301 -7.08 41.51 0.06
C ILE A 301 -7.86 42.83 0.17
N LYS A 302 -7.95 43.37 1.40
CA LYS A 302 -8.41 44.74 1.60
C LYS A 302 -7.40 45.67 0.91
N ARG A 303 -7.73 46.14 -0.30
CA ARG A 303 -6.97 47.21 -0.96
C ARG A 303 -7.15 48.49 -0.16
N ILE A 304 -6.12 48.89 0.59
CA ILE A 304 -6.07 50.20 1.26
C ILE A 304 -5.67 51.23 0.20
N ASN A 305 -6.65 51.91 -0.39
CA ASN A 305 -6.38 53.05 -1.28
C ASN A 305 -5.89 54.24 -0.44
N THR A 306 -4.58 54.51 -0.48
CA THR A 306 -4.01 55.73 0.09
C THR A 306 -4.27 56.89 -0.88
N ARG A 307 -5.37 57.64 -0.68
CA ARG A 307 -5.58 58.92 -1.38
C ARG A 307 -4.55 59.93 -0.89
N LYS A 308 -3.61 60.30 -1.77
CA LYS A 308 -2.65 61.39 -1.58
C LYS A 308 -3.41 62.73 -1.57
N ARG A 309 -3.49 63.38 -0.41
CA ARG A 309 -4.09 64.72 -0.25
C ARG A 309 -3.08 65.74 -0.78
N VAL A 310 -3.39 66.37 -1.91
CA VAL A 310 -2.61 67.49 -2.48
C VAL A 310 -2.72 68.68 -1.52
N LYS A 311 -1.57 69.23 -1.12
CA LYS A 311 -1.46 70.45 -0.31
C LYS A 311 -0.95 71.55 -1.24
N ASN A 312 -1.85 72.39 -1.76
CA ASN A 312 -1.47 73.62 -2.46
C ASN A 312 -1.28 74.73 -1.43
N ASN A 313 -0.06 75.27 -1.38
CA ASN A 313 0.28 76.46 -0.61
C ASN A 313 1.05 77.39 -1.56
N SER A 314 0.44 78.49 -1.96
CA SER A 314 1.15 79.71 -2.38
C SER A 314 0.17 80.88 -2.32
N GLU A 315 0.31 81.65 -1.25
CA GLU A 315 -0.24 82.98 -1.07
C GLU A 315 0.28 83.93 -2.17
N SER A 316 -0.54 84.91 -2.58
CA SER A 316 -0.31 86.34 -2.26
C SER A 316 -0.94 87.30 -3.28
N ASN A 317 -1.54 88.35 -2.70
CA ASN A 317 -1.68 89.73 -3.17
C ASN A 317 -2.90 90.15 -4.01
N GLU A 318 -3.80 90.84 -3.29
CA GLU A 318 -4.30 92.20 -3.55
C GLU A 318 -4.67 92.60 -4.98
N SER A 319 -5.95 92.92 -5.22
CA SER A 319 -6.43 94.31 -5.27
C SER A 319 -7.87 94.42 -5.83
N VAL A 320 -8.68 95.10 -5.03
CA VAL A 320 -9.87 95.93 -5.31
C VAL A 320 -10.27 96.15 -6.79
N LYS A 321 -11.53 95.86 -7.12
CA LYS A 321 -12.51 96.87 -7.63
C LYS A 321 -13.92 96.30 -7.80
N GLU A 322 -14.88 96.95 -7.12
CA GLU A 322 -16.30 96.95 -7.44
C GLU A 322 -16.57 97.54 -8.85
N VAL A 323 -17.72 97.17 -9.43
CA VAL A 323 -18.85 98.05 -9.82
C VAL A 323 -19.58 97.49 -11.06
N LYS A 324 -20.89 97.26 -10.84
CA LYS A 324 -22.05 97.15 -11.75
C LYS A 324 -22.28 95.88 -12.55
#